data_AF-A0A3D2RXM4-F1
#
_entry.id   AF-A0A3D2RXM4-F1
#
_cell.length_a   1.000
_cell.length_b   1.000
_cell.length_c   1.000
_cell.angle_alpha   90.00
_cell.angle_beta   90.00
_cell.angle_gamma   90.00
#
_symmetry.space_group_name_H-M   'P 1'
#
loop_
_entity.id
_entity.type
_entity.pdbx_description
1 polymer ?
#
loop_
_entity_poly.entity_id
_entity_poly.type
_entity_poly.pdbx_seq_one_letter_code
_entity_poly.pdbx_strand_id
1 'polypeptide(L)'
;MLQLQKHRFYLAVSCLMLTSFLFCSCQKEETSPPPRPKVRSQSSGKGQVAAKKEEPKIDYNKAIAVLETEKGTIEIDLLYDIAPKTVENFAKKVKGRRYNEAKFYRVEPKLLIQAGAPVFQAEELPIESSDRKHVRGTVAMAKEPGASVSSATDFYICLTELALDEEYSVFGMVVKGMSVADKIVQDDKITLATLRTQE
;
A
#
# COMPACT_ATOMS: atom_id res chain seq x y z
N MET A 1 -29.87 30.38 24.64
CA MET A 1 -29.39 31.74 24.37
C MET A 1 -27.91 31.92 24.82
N LEU A 2 -27.02 30.98 24.50
CA LEU A 2 -25.60 31.05 24.92
C LEU A 2 -24.59 30.45 23.88
N GLN A 3 -25.03 30.23 22.64
CA GLN A 3 -24.19 29.67 21.56
C GLN A 3 -23.95 30.68 20.42
N LEU A 4 -24.66 31.82 20.39
CA LEU A 4 -24.59 32.78 19.28
C LEU A 4 -23.55 33.92 19.45
N GLN A 5 -22.78 33.95 20.55
CA GLN A 5 -21.77 35.00 20.79
C GLN A 5 -20.33 34.59 20.44
N LYS A 6 -20.00 33.30 20.32
CA LYS A 6 -18.61 32.88 20.06
C LYS A 6 -18.20 33.02 18.58
N HIS A 7 -19.16 32.98 17.65
CA HIS A 7 -18.86 33.12 16.22
C HIS A 7 -18.52 34.54 15.77
N ARG A 8 -18.91 35.57 16.52
CA ARG A 8 -18.65 36.98 16.17
C ARG A 8 -17.24 37.44 16.56
N PHE A 9 -16.52 36.67 17.39
CA PHE A 9 -15.17 37.01 17.83
C PHE A 9 -14.08 36.50 16.87
N TYR A 10 -14.31 35.36 16.20
CA TYR A 10 -13.34 34.79 15.26
C TYR A 10 -13.31 35.49 13.89
N LEU A 11 -14.40 36.17 13.49
CA LEU A 11 -14.43 36.89 12.22
C LEU A 11 -13.64 38.21 12.22
N ALA A 12 -13.21 38.70 13.38
CA ALA A 12 -12.53 40.00 13.50
C ALA A 12 -10.99 39.92 13.49
N VAL A 13 -10.41 38.72 13.45
CA VAL A 13 -8.94 38.52 13.51
C VAL A 13 -8.33 38.23 12.13
N SER A 14 -9.12 38.11 11.06
CA SER A 14 -8.60 37.77 9.72
C SER A 14 -8.17 38.96 8.85
N CYS A 15 -8.08 40.19 9.38
CA CYS A 15 -7.97 41.38 8.54
C CYS A 15 -6.73 42.27 8.74
N LEU A 16 -5.70 41.82 9.48
CA LEU A 16 -4.46 42.60 9.65
C LEU A 16 -3.22 41.70 9.64
N MET A 17 -2.72 41.40 8.45
CA MET A 17 -1.29 41.18 8.18
C MET A 17 -1.04 41.32 6.66
N LEU A 18 -1.09 42.56 6.20
CA LEU A 18 -0.57 43.00 4.90
C LEU A 18 0.58 43.96 5.20
N THR A 19 1.83 43.50 5.16
CA THR A 19 3.01 44.34 4.85
C THR A 19 4.25 43.50 4.54
N SER A 20 4.64 43.52 3.26
CA SER A 20 6.01 43.64 2.73
C SER A 20 7.13 42.72 3.26
N PHE A 21 7.55 41.78 2.40
CA PHE A 21 8.96 41.43 2.25
C PHE A 21 9.39 41.50 0.78
N LEU A 22 10.44 42.29 0.57
CA LEU A 22 11.20 42.49 -0.66
C LEU A 22 12.00 41.24 -1.08
N PHE A 23 12.54 41.32 -2.31
CA PHE A 23 13.65 40.56 -2.92
C PHE A 23 13.32 39.19 -3.51
N CYS A 24 13.29 39.09 -4.84
CA CYS A 24 14.50 38.92 -5.68
C CYS A 24 14.05 38.58 -7.12
N SER A 25 14.16 39.53 -8.06
CA SER A 25 14.03 39.22 -9.49
C SER A 25 15.31 38.51 -9.96
N CYS A 26 15.28 37.18 -9.99
CA CYS A 26 16.16 36.42 -10.87
C CYS A 26 15.54 36.41 -12.27
N GLN A 27 16.15 37.17 -13.19
CA GLN A 27 16.00 36.92 -14.62
C GLN A 27 16.48 35.48 -14.90
N LYS A 28 15.57 34.62 -15.32
CA LYS A 28 15.92 33.35 -15.95
C LYS A 28 15.77 33.57 -17.44
N GLU A 29 16.91 33.72 -18.12
CA GLU A 29 16.98 33.65 -19.57
C GLU A 29 16.39 32.30 -20.03
N GLU A 30 15.29 32.35 -20.77
CA GLU A 30 14.86 31.24 -21.61
C GLU A 30 15.75 31.19 -22.85
N THR A 31 16.87 30.48 -22.74
CA THR A 31 17.58 29.99 -23.92
C THR A 31 16.84 28.77 -24.45
N SER A 32 15.96 29.02 -25.42
CA SER A 32 15.35 27.98 -26.25
C SER A 32 16.45 27.13 -26.92
N PRO A 33 16.36 25.78 -26.90
CA PRO A 33 17.33 24.95 -27.60
C PRO A 33 17.16 25.10 -29.12
N PRO A 34 18.25 25.12 -29.90
CA PRO A 34 18.18 25.30 -31.35
C PRO A 34 17.42 24.16 -32.05
N PRO A 35 16.75 24.44 -33.17
CA PRO A 35 15.97 23.44 -33.91
C PRO A 35 16.89 22.35 -34.46
N ARG A 36 16.60 21.10 -34.10
CA ARG A 36 17.28 19.93 -34.66
C ARG A 36 16.94 19.80 -36.16
N PRO A 37 17.94 19.58 -37.04
CA PRO A 37 17.71 19.37 -38.46
C PRO A 37 16.90 18.08 -38.70
N LYS A 38 15.86 18.17 -39.55
CA LYS A 38 15.08 17.02 -40.03
C LYS A 38 15.92 16.18 -40.97
N VAL A 39 16.53 15.11 -40.46
CA VAL A 39 17.06 14.04 -41.30
C VAL A 39 15.97 13.00 -41.49
N ARG A 40 15.30 13.09 -42.64
CA ARG A 40 14.52 11.98 -43.21
C ARG A 40 15.51 11.00 -43.81
N SER A 41 15.64 9.82 -43.21
CA SER A 41 16.09 8.65 -43.95
C SER A 41 15.26 7.45 -43.51
N GLN A 42 14.51 6.92 -44.46
CA GLN A 42 13.97 5.57 -44.39
C GLN A 42 15.13 4.61 -44.62
N SER A 43 15.35 3.66 -43.71
CA SER A 43 15.72 2.32 -44.12
C SER A 43 15.34 1.32 -43.03
N SER A 44 14.66 0.27 -43.49
CA SER A 44 14.29 -0.91 -42.73
C SER A 44 15.52 -1.61 -42.16
N GLY A 45 15.52 -1.82 -40.84
CA GLY A 45 16.44 -2.73 -40.17
C GLY A 45 15.64 -3.54 -39.16
N LYS A 46 15.61 -4.87 -39.35
CA LYS A 46 14.98 -5.85 -38.47
C LYS A 46 15.48 -5.65 -37.03
N GLY A 47 14.66 -5.02 -36.20
CA GLY A 47 14.85 -4.98 -34.75
C GLY A 47 14.55 -6.37 -34.20
N GLN A 48 15.60 -7.03 -33.70
CA GLN A 48 15.48 -8.24 -32.92
C GLN A 48 14.51 -7.96 -31.77
N VAL A 49 13.42 -8.71 -31.73
CA VAL A 49 12.52 -8.76 -30.59
C VAL A 49 13.37 -9.31 -29.44
N ALA A 50 13.79 -8.43 -28.54
CA ALA A 50 14.39 -8.84 -27.28
C ALA A 50 13.38 -9.77 -26.61
N ALA A 51 13.71 -11.06 -26.53
CA ALA A 51 12.88 -12.06 -25.89
C ALA A 51 12.64 -11.60 -24.45
N LYS A 52 11.41 -11.15 -24.17
CA LYS A 52 10.94 -10.90 -22.81
C LYS A 52 11.06 -12.24 -22.09
N LYS A 53 12.08 -12.38 -21.25
CA LYS A 53 12.24 -13.54 -20.37
C LYS A 53 10.94 -13.66 -19.59
N GLU A 54 10.11 -14.65 -19.90
CA GLU A 54 8.88 -14.89 -19.17
C GLU A 54 9.28 -15.15 -17.72
N GLU A 55 8.92 -14.21 -16.84
CA GLU A 55 9.04 -14.45 -15.41
C GLU A 55 8.21 -15.70 -15.09
N PRO A 56 8.75 -16.64 -14.28
CA PRO A 56 8.03 -17.85 -13.93
C PRO A 56 6.67 -17.47 -13.33
N LYS A 57 5.60 -18.02 -13.90
CA LYS A 57 4.24 -17.80 -13.43
C LYS A 57 4.10 -18.42 -12.04
N ILE A 58 3.94 -17.58 -11.02
CA ILE A 58 3.73 -18.04 -9.64
C ILE A 58 2.34 -18.70 -9.56
N ASP A 59 2.30 -19.92 -9.04
CA ASP A 59 1.06 -20.56 -8.59
C ASP A 59 0.66 -19.96 -7.25
N TYR A 60 -0.38 -19.13 -7.25
CA TYR A 60 -0.81 -18.41 -6.05
C TYR A 60 -1.42 -19.33 -4.99
N ASN A 61 -1.90 -20.52 -5.34
CA ASN A 61 -2.40 -21.52 -4.38
C ASN A 61 -1.30 -22.14 -3.52
N LYS A 62 -0.04 -21.88 -3.85
CA LYS A 62 1.14 -22.35 -3.13
C LYS A 62 2.05 -21.19 -2.76
N ALA A 63 1.58 -19.95 -2.86
CA ALA A 63 2.41 -18.78 -2.66
C ALA A 63 2.47 -18.39 -1.19
N ILE A 64 3.69 -18.28 -0.67
CA ILE A 64 3.99 -17.68 0.63
C ILE A 64 4.55 -16.28 0.40
N ALA A 65 3.91 -15.28 0.99
CA ALA A 65 4.49 -13.95 1.11
C ALA A 65 5.40 -13.89 2.35
N VAL A 66 6.63 -13.44 2.15
CA VAL A 66 7.65 -13.33 3.20
C VAL A 66 7.87 -11.85 3.47
N LEU A 67 7.54 -11.41 4.68
CA LEU A 67 7.75 -10.06 5.18
C LEU A 67 8.93 -10.07 6.16
N GLU A 68 10.06 -9.54 5.73
CA GLU A 68 11.22 -9.32 6.60
C GLU A 68 11.06 -8.00 7.35
N THR A 69 11.40 -8.01 8.64
CA THR A 69 11.42 -6.84 9.52
C THR A 69 12.67 -6.90 10.38
N GLU A 70 13.02 -5.80 11.06
CA GLU A 70 14.13 -5.80 12.03
C GLU A 70 13.88 -6.75 13.23
N LYS A 71 12.62 -7.11 13.49
CA LYS A 71 12.24 -8.04 14.58
C LYS A 71 12.19 -9.51 14.15
N GLY A 72 12.45 -9.77 12.87
CA GLY A 72 12.40 -11.10 12.27
C GLY A 72 11.42 -11.19 11.10
N THR A 73 11.16 -12.40 10.66
CA THR A 73 10.37 -12.70 9.47
C THR A 73 8.95 -13.15 9.82
N ILE A 74 7.96 -12.63 9.09
CA ILE A 74 6.57 -13.09 9.09
C ILE A 74 6.30 -13.73 7.73
N GLU A 75 5.78 -14.95 7.72
CA GLU A 75 5.44 -15.67 6.49
C GLU A 75 3.92 -15.88 6.44
N ILE A 76 3.30 -15.49 5.33
CA ILE A 76 1.86 -15.48 5.12
C ILE A 76 1.55 -16.44 3.96
N ASP A 77 0.75 -17.45 4.23
CA ASP A 77 0.13 -18.29 3.22
C ASP A 77 -1.00 -17.52 2.53
N LEU A 78 -0.96 -17.42 1.20
CA LEU A 78 -1.92 -16.66 0.41
C LEU A 78 -3.09 -17.55 0.00
N LEU A 79 -4.30 -17.17 0.43
CA LEU A 79 -5.52 -17.92 0.23
C LEU A 79 -6.18 -17.55 -1.10
N TYR A 80 -5.54 -17.92 -2.21
CA TYR A 80 -5.98 -17.54 -3.57
C TYR A 80 -7.40 -18.03 -3.89
N ASP A 81 -7.77 -19.25 -3.46
CA ASP A 81 -9.13 -19.79 -3.65
C ASP A 81 -10.21 -18.99 -2.88
N ILE A 82 -9.83 -18.20 -1.87
CA ILE A 82 -10.76 -17.41 -1.06
C ILE A 82 -10.91 -15.98 -1.61
N ALA A 83 -9.80 -15.33 -1.93
CA ALA A 83 -9.78 -13.92 -2.36
C ALA A 83 -8.81 -13.72 -3.54
N PRO A 84 -9.12 -14.26 -4.72
CA PRO A 84 -8.18 -14.31 -5.84
C PRO A 84 -7.74 -12.93 -6.33
N LYS A 85 -8.66 -11.95 -6.42
CA LYS A 85 -8.32 -10.59 -6.86
C LYS A 85 -7.44 -9.88 -5.84
N THR A 86 -7.73 -10.10 -4.56
CA THR A 86 -6.96 -9.56 -3.45
C THR A 86 -5.55 -10.13 -3.43
N VAL A 87 -5.40 -11.44 -3.57
CA VAL A 87 -4.09 -12.12 -3.62
C VAL A 87 -3.29 -11.66 -4.84
N GLU A 88 -3.90 -11.57 -6.02
CA GLU A 88 -3.22 -11.06 -7.22
C GLU A 88 -2.73 -9.64 -7.05
N ASN A 89 -3.57 -8.76 -6.52
CA ASN A 89 -3.19 -7.38 -6.22
C ASN A 89 -2.04 -7.35 -5.21
N PHE A 90 -2.16 -8.03 -4.07
CA PHE A 90 -1.12 -8.06 -3.05
C PHE A 90 0.20 -8.59 -3.61
N ALA A 91 0.18 -9.72 -4.33
CA ALA A 91 1.35 -10.31 -4.97
C ALA A 91 2.00 -9.38 -6.00
N LYS A 92 1.21 -8.67 -6.80
CA LYS A 92 1.70 -7.64 -7.73
C LYS A 92 2.42 -6.51 -6.98
N LYS A 93 1.88 -6.07 -5.84
CA LYS A 93 2.49 -5.02 -5.01
C LYS A 93 3.79 -5.52 -4.35
N VAL A 94 3.86 -6.78 -3.91
CA VAL A 94 5.10 -7.42 -3.41
C VAL A 94 6.16 -7.50 -4.51
N LYS A 95 5.83 -8.03 -5.70
CA LYS A 95 6.75 -8.10 -6.85
C LYS A 95 7.26 -6.73 -7.28
N GLY A 96 6.38 -5.72 -7.22
CA GLY A 96 6.70 -4.32 -7.47
C GLY A 96 7.43 -3.62 -6.33
N ARG A 97 7.85 -4.35 -5.28
CA ARG A 97 8.56 -3.83 -4.08
C ARG A 97 7.82 -2.71 -3.36
N ARG A 98 6.50 -2.64 -3.48
CA ARG A 98 5.71 -1.53 -2.92
C ARG A 98 5.59 -1.58 -1.41
N TYR A 99 5.72 -2.75 -0.81
CA TYR A 99 5.75 -2.93 0.64
C TYR A 99 7.14 -2.79 1.24
N ASN A 100 8.19 -2.65 0.43
CA ASN A 100 9.53 -2.41 0.98
C ASN A 100 9.54 -1.02 1.64
N GLU A 101 10.09 -0.96 2.85
CA GLU A 101 10.07 0.20 3.74
C GLU A 101 8.66 0.65 4.19
N ALA A 102 7.62 -0.11 3.88
CA ALA A 102 6.28 0.16 4.38
C ALA A 102 6.25 -0.01 5.90
N LYS A 103 5.58 0.94 6.56
CA LYS A 103 5.47 0.97 8.01
C LYS A 103 4.23 0.24 8.49
N PHE A 104 4.35 -0.41 9.65
CA PHE A 104 3.21 -0.69 10.51
C PHE A 104 2.78 0.61 11.19
N TYR A 105 1.97 1.40 10.47
CA TYR A 105 1.57 2.74 10.91
C TYR A 105 0.45 2.71 11.94
N ARG A 106 -0.32 1.61 12.03
CA ARG A 106 -1.33 1.39 13.05
C ARG A 106 -1.05 0.08 13.77
N VAL A 107 -0.77 0.17 15.06
CA VAL A 107 -0.52 -0.96 15.94
C VAL A 107 -1.45 -0.83 17.12
N GLU A 108 -2.38 -1.78 17.25
CA GLU A 108 -3.32 -1.89 18.37
C GLU A 108 -2.90 -3.11 19.18
N PRO A 109 -2.12 -2.94 20.26
CA PRO A 109 -1.56 -4.07 21.00
C PRO A 109 -2.65 -5.07 21.39
N LYS A 110 -2.38 -6.36 21.13
CA LYS A 110 -3.31 -7.49 21.36
C LYS A 110 -4.55 -7.53 20.47
N LEU A 111 -4.74 -6.59 19.55
CA LEU A 111 -5.85 -6.61 18.58
C LEU A 111 -5.34 -6.91 17.18
N LEU A 112 -4.58 -5.99 16.58
CA LEU A 112 -4.07 -6.11 15.22
C LEU A 112 -2.85 -5.22 14.99
N ILE A 113 -2.10 -5.54 13.94
CA ILE A 113 -1.11 -4.66 13.33
C ILE A 113 -1.49 -4.41 11.88
N GLN A 114 -1.37 -3.16 11.43
CA GLN A 114 -1.80 -2.73 10.11
C GLN A 114 -0.67 -1.97 9.42
N ALA A 115 -0.42 -2.35 8.17
CA ALA A 115 0.60 -1.79 7.29
C ALA A 115 0.02 -1.55 5.90
N GLY A 116 0.72 -0.72 5.13
CA GLY A 116 0.29 -0.39 3.77
C GLY A 116 1.38 0.38 3.04
N ALA A 117 1.22 0.45 1.72
CA ALA A 117 2.10 1.21 0.85
C ALA A 117 1.40 2.52 0.41
N PRO A 118 2.13 3.62 0.18
CA PRO A 118 1.53 4.82 -0.39
C PRO A 118 0.75 4.52 -1.67
N VAL A 119 -0.44 5.08 -1.80
CA VAL A 119 -1.29 4.97 -2.99
C VAL A 119 -1.02 6.17 -3.89
N PHE A 120 -0.59 5.93 -5.15
CA PHE A 120 -0.32 7.00 -6.11
C PHE A 120 -1.51 7.29 -7.04
N GLN A 121 -2.43 6.34 -7.16
CA GLN A 121 -3.66 6.46 -7.93
C GLN A 121 -4.71 5.62 -7.24
N ALA A 122 -5.94 6.14 -7.15
CA ALA A 122 -7.07 5.38 -6.62
C ALA A 122 -7.24 4.10 -7.45
N GLU A 123 -7.11 2.96 -6.78
CA GLU A 123 -7.33 1.63 -7.33
C GLU A 123 -8.43 1.00 -6.49
N GLU A 124 -9.55 0.67 -7.13
CA GLU A 124 -10.65 0.01 -6.44
C GLU A 124 -10.34 -1.49 -6.35
N LEU A 125 -10.31 -2.02 -5.14
CA LEU A 125 -10.22 -3.45 -4.89
C LEU A 125 -11.57 -3.93 -4.34
N PRO A 126 -12.29 -4.85 -5.02
CA PRO A 126 -13.56 -5.35 -4.52
C PRO A 126 -13.38 -6.10 -3.21
N ILE A 127 -14.41 -6.06 -2.36
CA ILE A 127 -14.48 -6.92 -1.16
C ILE A 127 -14.81 -8.34 -1.62
N GLU A 128 -13.94 -9.30 -1.30
CA GLU A 128 -14.12 -10.73 -1.53
C GLU A 128 -14.47 -11.37 -0.19
N SER A 129 -15.73 -11.23 0.21
CA SER A 129 -16.22 -11.79 1.48
C SER A 129 -16.22 -13.31 1.45
N SER A 130 -15.98 -13.91 2.61
CA SER A 130 -16.00 -15.36 2.81
C SER A 130 -16.45 -15.70 4.24
N ASP A 131 -16.62 -16.99 4.51
CA ASP A 131 -16.92 -17.52 5.85
C ASP A 131 -15.68 -17.56 6.77
N ARG A 132 -14.51 -17.10 6.29
CA ARG A 132 -13.28 -17.05 7.06
C ARG A 132 -13.39 -16.09 8.23
N LYS A 133 -13.01 -16.61 9.40
CA LYS A 133 -13.00 -15.88 10.66
C LYS A 133 -11.74 -15.03 10.82
N HIS A 134 -11.90 -13.84 11.42
CA HIS A 134 -10.78 -12.97 11.77
C HIS A 134 -10.10 -13.41 13.08
N VAL A 135 -9.64 -14.65 13.12
CA VAL A 135 -8.90 -15.22 14.24
C VAL A 135 -7.43 -14.77 14.24
N ARG A 136 -6.71 -15.07 15.33
CA ARG A 136 -5.28 -14.80 15.44
C ARG A 136 -4.51 -15.40 14.25
N GLY A 137 -3.71 -14.56 13.59
CA GLY A 137 -2.92 -14.91 12.40
C GLY A 137 -3.62 -14.63 11.07
N THR A 138 -4.93 -14.38 11.06
CA THR A 138 -5.65 -13.99 9.84
C THR A 138 -5.08 -12.69 9.27
N VAL A 139 -4.95 -12.64 7.94
CA VAL A 139 -4.53 -11.47 7.18
C VAL A 139 -5.65 -11.03 6.25
N ALA A 140 -6.06 -9.78 6.36
CA ALA A 140 -7.14 -9.20 5.58
C ALA A 140 -6.79 -7.81 5.06
N MET A 141 -7.41 -7.40 3.96
CA MET A 141 -7.29 -6.04 3.45
C MET A 141 -8.11 -5.08 4.31
N ALA A 142 -7.53 -3.94 4.67
CA ALA A 142 -8.23 -2.87 5.34
C ALA A 142 -9.20 -2.15 4.39
N LYS A 143 -10.18 -1.47 4.95
CA LYS A 143 -11.08 -0.54 4.25
C LYS A 143 -11.43 0.62 5.17
N GLU A 144 -11.85 1.73 4.60
CA GLU A 144 -12.47 2.81 5.36
C GLU A 144 -13.82 2.32 5.94
N PRO A 145 -14.20 2.75 7.16
CA PRO A 145 -15.50 2.41 7.74
C PRO A 145 -16.66 2.79 6.79
N GLY A 146 -17.55 1.84 6.52
CA GLY A 146 -18.69 2.03 5.62
C GLY A 146 -18.36 2.01 4.12
N ALA A 147 -17.11 1.80 3.72
CA ALA A 147 -16.74 1.68 2.31
C ALA A 147 -17.23 0.35 1.70
N SER A 148 -17.62 0.41 0.43
CA SER A 148 -18.01 -0.74 -0.40
C SER A 148 -16.83 -1.42 -1.10
N VAL A 149 -15.63 -0.85 -0.98
CA VAL A 149 -14.39 -1.36 -1.58
C VAL A 149 -13.29 -1.42 -0.51
N SER A 150 -12.35 -2.34 -0.70
CA SER A 150 -11.15 -2.47 0.11
C SER A 150 -10.08 -1.46 -0.33
N SER A 151 -9.15 -1.16 0.58
CA SER A 151 -7.87 -0.57 0.19
C SER A 151 -7.15 -1.50 -0.79
N ALA A 152 -6.41 -0.92 -1.74
CA ALA A 152 -5.58 -1.68 -2.68
C ALA A 152 -4.16 -1.96 -2.14
N THR A 153 -3.82 -1.46 -0.95
CA THR A 153 -2.46 -1.59 -0.37
C THR A 153 -2.47 -1.90 1.12
N ASP A 154 -3.50 -1.49 1.84
CA ASP A 154 -3.45 -1.52 3.29
C ASP A 154 -4.04 -2.83 3.78
N PHE A 155 -3.26 -3.56 4.58
CA PHE A 155 -3.65 -4.85 5.13
C PHE A 155 -3.38 -4.87 6.63
N TYR A 156 -4.05 -5.78 7.33
CA TYR A 156 -3.81 -6.01 8.75
C TYR A 156 -3.63 -7.48 9.06
N ILE A 157 -2.90 -7.75 10.13
CA ILE A 157 -2.70 -9.07 10.72
C ILE A 157 -3.40 -9.07 12.07
N CYS A 158 -4.32 -10.01 12.27
CA CYS A 158 -5.02 -10.21 13.53
C CYS A 158 -4.07 -10.78 14.60
N LEU A 159 -3.95 -10.10 15.74
CA LEU A 159 -3.22 -10.62 16.91
C LEU A 159 -4.14 -11.42 17.86
N THR A 160 -5.46 -11.29 17.69
CA THR A 160 -6.51 -12.01 18.43
C THR A 160 -7.70 -12.24 17.51
N GLU A 161 -8.76 -12.87 18.01
CA GLU A 161 -10.05 -12.93 17.32
C GLU A 161 -10.77 -11.57 17.32
N LEU A 162 -11.24 -11.15 16.14
CA LEU A 162 -11.97 -9.90 15.92
C LEU A 162 -13.34 -10.18 15.31
N ALA A 163 -14.36 -9.43 15.71
CA ALA A 163 -15.70 -9.51 15.14
C ALA A 163 -15.80 -8.66 13.86
N LEU A 164 -15.04 -9.03 12.82
CA LEU A 164 -14.97 -8.35 11.52
C LEU A 164 -15.37 -9.26 10.34
N ASP A 165 -15.97 -10.41 10.64
CA ASP A 165 -16.28 -11.43 9.64
C ASP A 165 -17.21 -10.90 8.54
N GLU A 166 -17.08 -11.48 7.35
CA GLU A 166 -17.91 -11.21 6.16
C GLU A 166 -17.81 -9.77 5.59
N GLU A 167 -17.19 -8.83 6.30
CA GLU A 167 -17.06 -7.43 5.87
C GLU A 167 -15.74 -7.08 5.16
N TYR A 168 -14.76 -7.98 5.21
CA TYR A 168 -13.39 -7.75 4.73
C TYR A 168 -12.89 -8.92 3.88
N SER A 169 -11.99 -8.64 2.94
CA SER A 169 -11.30 -9.67 2.14
C SER A 169 -10.22 -10.34 2.98
N VAL A 170 -10.53 -11.48 3.60
CA VAL A 170 -9.52 -12.38 4.18
C VAL A 170 -8.77 -13.04 3.02
N PHE A 171 -7.46 -12.78 2.92
CA PHE A 171 -6.64 -13.25 1.80
C PHE A 171 -5.40 -14.01 2.22
N GLY A 172 -5.11 -14.11 3.52
CA GLY A 172 -3.94 -14.83 3.98
C GLY A 172 -4.02 -15.30 5.43
N MET A 173 -3.07 -16.16 5.79
CA MET A 173 -2.87 -16.65 7.15
C MET A 173 -1.37 -16.64 7.47
N VAL A 174 -0.99 -16.08 8.61
CA VAL A 174 0.40 -16.17 9.09
C VAL A 174 0.70 -17.62 9.46
N VAL A 175 1.61 -18.25 8.72
CA VAL A 175 2.06 -19.63 8.95
C VAL A 175 3.38 -19.70 9.72
N LYS A 176 4.14 -18.61 9.76
CA LYS A 176 5.36 -18.48 10.58
C LYS A 176 5.57 -17.03 11.01
N GLY A 177 6.13 -16.84 12.20
CA GLY A 177 6.49 -15.51 12.69
C GLY A 177 5.37 -14.79 13.45
N MET A 178 4.34 -15.47 13.97
CA MET A 178 3.36 -14.81 14.85
C MET A 178 4.00 -14.17 16.09
N SER A 179 5.04 -14.79 16.66
CA SER A 179 5.82 -14.18 17.75
C SER A 179 6.61 -12.93 17.34
N VAL A 180 6.84 -12.74 16.03
CA VAL A 180 7.41 -11.51 15.47
C VAL A 180 6.31 -10.46 15.35
N ALA A 181 5.15 -10.84 14.79
CA ALA A 181 3.98 -9.97 14.70
C ALA A 181 3.57 -9.38 16.07
N ASP A 182 3.63 -10.19 17.15
CA ASP A 182 3.33 -9.73 18.52
C ASP A 182 4.30 -8.65 19.03
N LYS A 183 5.52 -8.60 18.49
CA LYS A 183 6.57 -7.66 18.93
C LYS A 183 6.62 -6.40 18.10
N ILE A 184 5.88 -6.34 16.99
CA ILE A 184 5.78 -5.16 16.14
C ILE A 184 5.24 -4.00 16.96
N VAL A 185 5.91 -2.85 16.84
CA VAL A 185 5.49 -1.57 17.39
C VAL A 185 5.28 -0.57 16.26
N GLN A 186 4.64 0.55 16.57
CA GLN A 186 4.39 1.59 15.59
C GLN A 186 5.69 2.04 14.93
N ASP A 187 5.62 2.28 13.60
CA ASP A 187 6.72 2.70 12.73
C ASP A 187 7.80 1.65 12.42
N ASP A 188 7.71 0.43 12.97
CA ASP A 188 8.47 -0.71 12.44
C ASP A 188 8.17 -0.91 10.96
N LYS A 189 9.13 -1.46 10.24
CA LYS A 189 9.07 -1.57 8.78
C LYS A 189 9.13 -3.01 8.29
N ILE A 190 8.48 -3.22 7.16
CA ILE A 190 8.75 -4.33 6.25
C ILE A 190 9.99 -3.93 5.44
N THR A 191 11.17 -4.40 5.84
CA THR A 191 12.44 -4.08 5.15
C THR A 191 12.49 -4.70 3.76
N LEU A 192 11.93 -5.91 3.62
CA LEU A 192 11.83 -6.60 2.35
C LEU A 192 10.57 -7.47 2.31
N ALA A 193 9.76 -7.32 1.26
CA ALA A 193 8.69 -8.23 0.94
C ALA A 193 9.05 -9.07 -0.30
N THR A 194 8.92 -10.40 -0.21
CA THR A 194 9.11 -11.31 -1.35
C THR A 194 8.00 -12.36 -1.43
N LEU A 195 7.93 -13.07 -2.56
CA LEU A 195 7.08 -14.24 -2.74
C LEU A 195 7.97 -15.46 -2.95
N ARG A 196 7.60 -16.58 -2.33
CA ARG A 196 8.16 -17.90 -2.61
C ARG A 196 7.04 -18.91 -2.81
N THR A 197 7.35 -20.02 -3.46
CA THR A 197 6.43 -21.16 -3.55
C THR A 197 6.67 -22.08 -2.36
N GLN A 198 5.61 -22.68 -1.82
CA GLN A 198 5.71 -23.82 -0.91
C GLN A 198 6.30 -25.01 -1.68
N GLU A 199 7.34 -25.62 -1.12
CA GLU A 199 7.96 -26.84 -1.64
C GLU A 199 7.03 -28.06 -1.50
#